data_AF-A0A6N7PLZ4-F1
#
_entry.id   AF-A0A6N7PLZ4-F1
#
_cell.length_a   1.000
_cell.length_b   1.000
_cell.length_c   1.000
_cell.angle_alpha   90.00
_cell.angle_beta   90.00
_cell.angle_gamma   90.00
#
_symmetry.space_group_name_H-M   'P 1'
#
loop_
_entity.id
_entity.type
_entity.pdbx_description
1 polymer ?
#
loop_
_entity_poly.entity_id
_entity_poly.type
_entity_poly.pdbx_seq_one_letter_code
_entity_poly.pdbx_strand_id
1 'polypeptide(L)'
;MSDALPLTMLNAPSAALHTSASPMPPFAVRQAPITQTLPRIPAPQPSQIIPKSTPERMRVARERIKAAAEAGQRIRSYEVALDLDLSEFHFARQFRAAFGRSPHVFYDEVRAQKARELLTEGMSEGDVARRIGFRRPAELRALLSKR
;
A
#
# COMPACT_ATOMS: atom_id res chain seq x y z
N MET A 1 -72.36 27.47 -23.08
CA MET A 1 -73.09 27.17 -24.32
C MET A 1 -72.79 28.33 -25.25
N SER A 2 -71.65 28.29 -25.95
CA SER A 2 -71.47 27.73 -27.30
C SER A 2 -71.40 28.89 -28.31
N ASP A 3 -70.81 28.59 -29.46
CA ASP A 3 -70.58 29.43 -30.65
C ASP A 3 -69.24 30.18 -30.68
N ALA A 4 -68.19 29.69 -31.36
CA ALA A 4 -67.98 29.29 -32.77
C ALA A 4 -67.42 30.45 -33.64
N LEU A 5 -66.09 30.40 -33.89
CA LEU A 5 -65.31 30.58 -35.15
C LEU A 5 -65.66 31.74 -36.14
N PRO A 6 -64.83 32.10 -37.17
CA PRO A 6 -63.48 31.64 -37.58
C PRO A 6 -62.48 32.76 -38.03
N LEU A 7 -61.28 32.30 -38.41
CA LEU A 7 -60.43 32.72 -39.55
C LEU A 7 -60.39 34.21 -39.97
N THR A 8 -59.21 34.83 -39.87
CA THR A 8 -58.53 35.39 -41.06
C THR A 8 -57.02 35.48 -40.79
N MET A 9 -56.29 34.78 -41.64
CA MET A 9 -54.86 34.85 -41.86
C MET A 9 -54.47 36.27 -42.31
N LEU A 10 -53.46 36.87 -41.69
CA LEU A 10 -52.65 37.88 -42.36
C LEU A 10 -51.16 37.54 -42.23
N ASN A 11 -50.51 37.76 -43.37
CA ASN A 11 -49.25 37.24 -43.84
C ASN A 11 -48.03 37.96 -43.22
N ALA A 12 -46.89 37.25 -43.25
CA ALA A 12 -45.54 37.55 -42.76
C ALA A 12 -44.87 38.80 -43.42
N PRO A 13 -43.54 39.09 -43.27
CA PRO A 13 -42.49 38.51 -42.40
C PRO A 13 -41.60 39.57 -41.70
N SER A 14 -40.60 39.09 -40.95
CA SER A 14 -39.19 39.55 -40.99
C SER A 14 -38.57 39.99 -39.67
N ALA A 15 -37.36 39.44 -39.48
CA ALA A 15 -36.20 40.01 -38.80
C ALA A 15 -35.96 39.75 -37.30
N ALA A 16 -34.72 39.29 -37.08
CA ALA A 16 -33.89 39.37 -35.87
C ALA A 16 -34.28 38.42 -34.70
N LEU A 17 -33.69 37.23 -34.59
CA LEU A 17 -32.34 36.94 -34.08
C LEU A 17 -32.03 37.52 -32.69
N HIS A 18 -32.62 36.96 -31.62
CA HIS A 18 -31.92 36.94 -30.33
C HIS A 18 -32.10 35.58 -29.66
N THR A 19 -31.12 34.72 -29.94
CA THR A 19 -30.76 33.54 -29.15
C THR A 19 -30.52 34.00 -27.70
N SER A 20 -31.38 33.59 -26.77
CA SER A 20 -31.03 33.55 -25.34
C SER A 20 -30.62 32.11 -25.00
N ALA A 21 -29.48 31.70 -25.53
CA ALA A 21 -28.79 30.52 -25.04
C ALA A 21 -28.25 30.86 -23.64
N SER A 22 -28.80 30.21 -22.62
CA SER A 22 -28.20 30.18 -21.29
C SER A 22 -26.71 29.85 -21.42
N PRO A 23 -25.78 30.65 -20.85
CA PRO A 23 -24.40 30.22 -20.79
C PRO A 23 -24.29 29.03 -19.84
N MET A 24 -23.88 27.90 -20.39
CA MET A 24 -23.33 26.79 -19.63
C MET A 24 -22.27 27.32 -18.65
N PRO A 25 -22.21 26.83 -17.41
CA PRO A 25 -21.07 27.16 -16.56
C PRO A 25 -19.79 26.60 -17.21
N PRO A 26 -18.66 27.32 -17.19
CA PRO A 26 -17.40 26.72 -17.60
C PRO A 26 -17.12 25.53 -16.70
N PHE A 27 -16.79 24.39 -17.32
CA PHE A 27 -16.20 23.25 -16.62
C PHE A 27 -14.99 23.76 -15.83
N ALA A 28 -15.20 24.03 -14.55
CA ALA A 28 -14.12 24.25 -13.62
C ALA A 28 -13.41 22.91 -13.48
N VAL A 29 -12.41 22.69 -14.34
CA VAL A 29 -11.43 21.63 -14.17
C VAL A 29 -10.75 21.91 -12.84
N ARG A 30 -11.27 21.31 -11.77
CA ARG A 30 -10.54 21.15 -10.52
C ARG A 30 -9.34 20.31 -10.87
N GLN A 31 -8.23 20.97 -11.19
CA GLN A 31 -6.92 20.35 -11.14
C GLN A 31 -6.69 20.02 -9.66
N ALA A 32 -7.13 18.83 -9.26
CA ALA A 32 -6.57 18.20 -8.07
C ALA A 32 -5.06 18.12 -8.34
N PRO A 33 -4.20 18.51 -7.39
CA PRO A 33 -2.78 18.26 -7.54
C PRO A 33 -2.63 16.76 -7.76
N ILE A 34 -2.11 16.40 -8.92
CA ILE A 34 -1.56 15.07 -9.18
C ILE A 34 -0.44 14.90 -8.17
N THR A 35 -0.78 14.39 -6.98
CA THR A 35 0.19 13.86 -6.04
C THR A 35 0.76 12.63 -6.70
N GLN A 36 1.74 12.84 -7.57
CA GLN A 36 2.56 11.80 -8.14
C GLN A 36 3.15 11.06 -6.95
N THR A 37 2.55 9.91 -6.63
CA THR A 37 3.09 9.01 -5.61
C THR A 37 4.33 8.42 -6.26
N LEU A 38 5.44 9.14 -6.16
CA LEU A 38 6.75 8.63 -6.55
C LEU A 38 6.90 7.26 -5.87
N PRO A 39 7.41 6.24 -6.59
CA PRO A 39 7.79 5.01 -5.93
C PRO A 39 8.69 5.42 -4.76
N ARG A 40 8.27 5.06 -3.54
CA ARG A 40 9.07 5.31 -2.33
C ARG A 40 10.33 4.50 -2.51
N ILE A 41 11.36 5.11 -3.10
CA ILE A 41 12.72 4.62 -3.04
C ILE A 41 12.98 4.49 -1.54
N PRO A 42 13.14 3.28 -0.99
CA PRO A 42 13.51 3.16 0.41
C PRO A 42 14.79 3.99 0.56
N ALA A 43 14.75 4.99 1.44
CA ALA A 43 15.89 5.87 1.64
C ALA A 43 17.13 4.98 1.82
N PRO A 44 18.22 5.20 1.06
CA PRO A 44 19.42 4.41 1.23
C PRO A 44 19.82 4.50 2.70
N GLN A 45 19.74 3.37 3.40
CA GLN A 45 20.12 3.30 4.80
C GLN A 45 21.61 3.68 4.89
N PRO A 46 22.00 4.56 5.82
CA PRO A 46 23.35 5.10 5.86
C PRO A 46 24.38 3.96 5.96
N SER A 47 25.23 3.86 4.94
CA SER A 47 26.56 3.21 4.93
C SER A 47 26.74 2.08 5.94
N GLN A 48 25.97 0.99 5.80
CA GLN A 48 26.30 -0.26 6.46
C GLN A 48 27.50 -0.86 5.72
N ILE A 49 28.59 -1.13 6.44
CA ILE A 49 29.73 -1.86 5.87
C ILE A 49 29.20 -3.20 5.39
N ILE A 50 29.13 -3.40 4.08
CA ILE A 50 28.60 -4.63 3.51
C ILE A 50 29.59 -5.73 3.89
N PRO A 51 29.16 -6.73 4.68
CA PRO A 51 30.09 -7.74 5.17
C PRO A 51 30.69 -8.50 3.99
N LYS A 52 31.97 -8.83 4.08
CA LYS A 52 32.73 -9.37 2.94
C LYS A 52 32.38 -10.82 2.65
N SER A 53 31.90 -11.56 3.66
CA SER A 53 31.57 -12.98 3.53
C SER A 53 30.07 -13.23 3.40
N THR A 54 29.70 -14.19 2.54
CA THR A 54 28.33 -14.70 2.42
C THR A 54 27.67 -15.08 3.76
N PRO A 55 28.30 -15.88 4.65
CA PRO A 55 27.64 -16.29 5.89
C PRO A 55 27.36 -15.12 6.83
N GLU A 56 28.25 -14.12 6.85
CA GLU A 56 28.07 -12.90 7.64
C GLU A 56 26.94 -12.02 7.07
N ARG A 57 26.86 -11.86 5.73
CA ARG A 57 25.71 -11.22 5.07
C ARG A 57 24.39 -11.89 5.46
N MET A 58 24.34 -13.23 5.50
CA MET A 58 23.11 -13.94 5.88
C MET A 58 22.75 -13.73 7.35
N ARG A 59 23.72 -13.65 8.26
CA ARG A 59 23.48 -13.32 9.68
C ARG A 59 22.90 -11.91 9.84
N VAL A 60 23.52 -10.92 9.17
CA VAL A 60 23.02 -9.53 9.18
C VAL A 60 21.61 -9.44 8.60
N ALA A 61 21.35 -10.13 7.48
CA ALA A 61 20.03 -10.19 6.89
C ALA A 61 18.97 -10.73 7.85
N ARG A 62 19.28 -11.83 8.54
CA ARG A 62 18.38 -12.47 9.50
C ARG A 62 18.07 -11.54 10.65
N GLU A 63 19.08 -10.89 11.23
CA GLU A 63 18.87 -9.98 12.36
C GLU A 63 18.00 -8.80 11.95
N ARG A 64 18.24 -8.23 10.77
CA ARG A 64 17.42 -7.14 10.26
C ARG A 64 15.96 -7.55 10.01
N ILE A 65 15.73 -8.72 9.41
CA ILE A 65 14.36 -9.23 9.20
C ILE A 65 13.66 -9.44 10.54
N LYS A 66 14.38 -9.99 11.52
CA LYS A 66 13.86 -10.21 12.88
C LYS A 66 13.49 -8.88 13.56
N ALA A 67 14.41 -7.91 13.57
CA ALA A 67 14.17 -6.60 14.16
C ALA A 67 12.97 -5.88 13.53
N ALA A 68 12.86 -5.93 12.19
CA ALA A 68 11.71 -5.35 11.48
C ALA A 68 10.40 -6.06 11.84
N ALA A 69 10.39 -7.39 11.89
CA ALA A 69 9.22 -8.18 12.29
C ALA A 69 8.74 -7.83 13.70
N GLU A 70 9.66 -7.77 14.67
CA GLU A 70 9.36 -7.45 16.08
C GLU A 70 8.89 -6.00 16.25
N ALA A 71 9.44 -5.07 15.45
CA ALA A 71 9.02 -3.67 15.43
C ALA A 71 7.66 -3.46 14.72
N GLY A 72 7.08 -4.49 14.12
CA GLY A 72 5.86 -4.38 13.31
C GLY A 72 6.08 -3.63 11.98
N GLN A 73 7.33 -3.52 11.54
CA GLN A 73 7.72 -2.84 10.31
C GLN A 73 7.63 -3.80 9.14
N ARG A 74 6.81 -3.44 8.15
CA ARG A 74 6.68 -4.19 6.92
C ARG A 74 7.94 -4.01 6.06
N ILE A 75 8.82 -5.02 6.07
CA ILE A 75 10.00 -5.10 5.21
C ILE A 75 9.77 -6.10 4.06
N ARG A 76 10.36 -5.85 2.90
CA ARG A 76 10.39 -6.77 1.77
C ARG A 76 11.75 -7.43 1.65
N SER A 77 11.76 -8.68 1.17
CA SER A 77 13.00 -9.43 0.91
C SER A 77 13.96 -8.66 -0.01
N TYR A 78 13.43 -7.98 -1.04
CA TYR A 78 14.25 -7.17 -1.95
C TYR A 78 14.98 -6.03 -1.23
N GLU A 79 14.36 -5.37 -0.24
CA GLU A 79 14.99 -4.25 0.49
C GLU A 79 16.21 -4.74 1.29
N VAL A 80 16.10 -5.94 1.88
CA VAL A 80 17.21 -6.57 2.58
C VAL A 80 18.31 -7.04 1.62
N ALA A 81 17.92 -7.51 0.43
CA ALA A 81 18.85 -7.97 -0.58
C ALA A 81 19.68 -6.81 -1.16
N LEU A 82 19.04 -5.67 -1.45
CA LEU A 82 19.69 -4.47 -1.96
C LEU A 82 20.78 -3.97 -1.01
N ASP A 83 20.51 -3.93 0.29
CA ASP A 83 21.49 -3.46 1.28
C ASP A 83 22.68 -4.42 1.48
N LEU A 84 22.63 -5.60 0.86
CA LEU A 84 23.70 -6.60 0.88
C LEU A 84 24.38 -6.79 -0.48
N ASP A 85 24.07 -5.92 -1.46
CA ASP A 85 24.48 -6.03 -2.86
C ASP A 85 24.13 -7.39 -3.48
N LEU A 86 22.91 -7.88 -3.21
CA LEU A 86 22.40 -9.14 -3.76
C LEU A 86 21.11 -8.90 -4.55
N SER A 87 20.92 -9.68 -5.60
CA SER A 87 19.59 -9.81 -6.20
C SER A 87 18.65 -10.54 -5.24
N GLU A 88 17.36 -10.21 -5.28
CA GLU A 88 16.34 -10.83 -4.41
C GLU A 88 16.34 -12.36 -4.54
N PHE A 89 16.46 -12.89 -5.77
CA PHE A 89 16.52 -14.33 -6.02
C PHE A 89 17.76 -14.99 -5.40
N HIS A 90 18.93 -14.36 -5.54
CA HIS A 90 20.17 -14.89 -4.96
C HIS A 90 20.10 -14.84 -3.44
N PHE A 91 19.62 -13.73 -2.88
CA PHE A 91 19.38 -13.59 -1.44
C PHE A 91 18.44 -14.67 -0.90
N ALA A 92 17.28 -14.87 -1.51
CA ALA A 92 16.31 -15.87 -1.04
C ALA A 92 16.88 -17.30 -1.04
N ARG A 93 17.66 -17.66 -2.07
CA ARG A 93 18.33 -18.96 -2.14
C ARG A 93 19.38 -19.13 -1.05
N GLN A 94 20.26 -18.16 -0.86
CA GLN A 94 21.31 -18.23 0.17
C GLN A 94 20.72 -18.21 1.58
N PHE A 95 19.68 -17.40 1.80
CA PHE A 95 18.98 -17.35 3.08
C PHE A 95 18.33 -18.70 3.42
N ARG A 96 17.66 -19.33 2.44
CA ARG A 96 17.08 -20.67 2.62
C ARG A 96 18.15 -21.73 2.86
N ALA A 97 19.28 -21.68 2.15
CA ALA A 97 20.39 -22.60 2.37
C ALA A 97 20.99 -22.44 3.78
N ALA A 98 21.06 -21.22 4.30
CA ALA A 98 21.62 -20.93 5.62
C ALA A 98 20.65 -21.21 6.79
N PHE A 99 19.35 -21.00 6.61
CA PHE A 99 18.36 -21.04 7.71
C PHE A 99 17.17 -21.99 7.48
N GLY A 100 17.16 -22.76 6.39
CA GLY A 100 16.16 -23.79 6.09
C GLY A 100 14.83 -23.29 5.50
N ARG A 101 14.56 -21.98 5.57
CA ARG A 101 13.28 -21.37 5.15
C ARG A 101 13.50 -20.08 4.37
N SER A 102 12.50 -19.62 3.62
CA SER A 102 12.61 -18.37 2.86
C SER A 102 12.56 -17.14 3.78
N PRO A 103 13.09 -15.98 3.35
CA PRO A 103 13.06 -14.75 4.14
C PRO A 103 11.64 -14.34 4.58
N HIS A 104 10.64 -14.50 3.71
CA HIS A 104 9.24 -14.16 4.02
C HIS A 104 8.64 -15.10 5.07
N VAL A 105 8.92 -16.39 4.98
CA VAL A 105 8.43 -17.37 5.97
C VAL A 105 9.05 -17.07 7.34
N PHE A 106 10.36 -16.80 7.38
CA PHE A 106 11.02 -16.41 8.62
C PHE A 106 10.44 -15.12 9.22
N TYR A 107 10.15 -14.11 8.41
CA TYR A 107 9.52 -12.87 8.87
C TYR A 107 8.15 -13.12 9.52
N ASP A 108 7.30 -13.92 8.89
CA ASP A 108 5.98 -14.28 9.43
C ASP A 108 6.08 -15.10 10.72
N GLU A 109 7.03 -16.05 10.80
CA GLU A 109 7.30 -16.82 12.01
C GLU A 109 7.70 -15.93 13.19
N VAL A 110 8.61 -14.98 12.97
CA VAL A 110 9.03 -14.03 14.01
C VAL A 110 7.85 -13.17 14.46
N ARG A 111 7.01 -12.69 13.53
CA ARG A 111 5.80 -11.92 13.89
C ARG A 111 4.81 -12.76 14.69
N ALA A 112 4.61 -14.02 14.31
CA ALA A 112 3.71 -14.91 15.01
C ALA A 112 4.22 -15.22 16.42
N GLN A 113 5.53 -15.44 16.56
CA GLN A 113 6.17 -15.66 17.84
C GLN A 113 6.02 -14.42 18.75
N LYS A 114 6.35 -13.23 18.23
CA LYS A 114 6.21 -11.99 19.02
C LYS A 114 4.77 -11.70 19.40
N ALA A 115 3.82 -11.99 18.50
CA ALA A 115 2.40 -11.83 18.81
C ALA A 115 1.96 -12.76 19.95
N ARG A 116 2.42 -14.02 19.96
CA ARG A 116 2.12 -14.97 21.04
C ARG A 116 2.66 -14.48 22.38
N GLU A 117 3.90 -13.96 22.40
CA GLU A 117 4.50 -13.37 23.61
C GLU A 117 3.65 -12.23 24.17
N LEU A 118 3.28 -11.26 23.32
CA LEU A 118 2.47 -10.11 23.74
C LEU A 118 1.08 -10.53 24.25
N LEU A 119 0.46 -11.55 23.65
CA LEU A 119 -0.81 -12.09 24.12
C LEU A 119 -0.65 -12.78 25.49
N THR A 120 0.45 -13.50 25.72
CA THR A 120 0.76 -14.09 27.02
C THR A 120 1.04 -13.04 28.09
N GLU A 121 1.60 -11.89 27.71
CA GLU A 121 1.76 -10.71 28.58
C GLU A 121 0.42 -10.01 28.93
N GLY A 122 -0.72 -10.49 28.40
CA GLY A 122 -2.06 -9.98 28.70
C GLY A 122 -2.52 -8.83 27.81
N MET A 123 -1.79 -8.52 26.74
CA MET A 123 -2.18 -7.48 25.78
C MET A 123 -3.39 -7.93 24.95
N SER A 124 -4.32 -7.01 24.67
CA SER A 124 -5.51 -7.33 23.86
C SER A 124 -5.14 -7.65 22.41
N GLU A 125 -5.90 -8.51 21.72
CA GLU A 125 -5.63 -8.85 20.31
C GLU A 125 -5.60 -7.62 19.38
N GLY A 126 -6.39 -6.59 19.69
CA GLY A 126 -6.39 -5.34 18.93
C GLY A 126 -5.09 -4.54 19.11
N ASP A 127 -4.55 -4.51 20.33
CA ASP A 127 -3.28 -3.85 20.62
C ASP A 127 -2.11 -4.63 20.03
N VAL A 128 -2.12 -5.96 20.17
CA VAL A 128 -1.12 -6.84 19.57
C VAL A 128 -1.10 -6.69 18.06
N ALA A 129 -2.27 -6.71 17.41
CA ALA A 129 -2.37 -6.52 15.96
C ALA A 129 -1.73 -5.20 15.51
N ARG A 130 -2.01 -4.09 16.21
CA ARG A 130 -1.40 -2.80 15.91
C ARG A 130 0.12 -2.81 16.14
N ARG A 131 0.57 -3.41 17.25
CA ARG A 131 1.98 -3.48 17.63
C ARG A 131 2.83 -4.23 16.61
N ILE A 132 2.30 -5.30 16.04
CA ILE A 132 2.98 -6.11 15.02
C ILE A 132 2.72 -5.61 13.59
N GLY A 133 2.00 -4.50 13.39
CA GLY A 133 1.82 -3.86 12.08
C GLY A 133 0.62 -4.32 11.26
N PHE A 134 -0.38 -4.98 11.86
CA PHE A 134 -1.66 -5.27 11.23
C PHE A 134 -2.69 -4.17 11.49
N ARG A 135 -3.67 -4.04 10.58
CA ARG A 135 -4.75 -3.06 10.73
C ARG A 135 -5.92 -3.63 11.53
N ARG A 136 -6.16 -4.94 11.44
CA ARG A 136 -7.30 -5.61 12.08
C ARG A 136 -6.87 -6.84 12.89
N PRO A 137 -7.55 -7.13 14.03
CA PRO A 137 -7.33 -8.37 14.80
C PRO A 137 -7.48 -9.66 13.98
N ALA A 138 -8.34 -9.66 12.96
CA ALA A 138 -8.52 -10.81 12.08
C ALA A 138 -7.24 -11.18 11.30
N GLU A 139 -6.41 -10.20 10.95
CA GLU A 139 -5.13 -10.47 10.27
C GLU A 139 -4.12 -11.13 11.21
N LEU A 140 -4.11 -10.71 12.48
CA LEU A 140 -3.34 -11.38 13.53
C LEU A 140 -3.79 -12.84 13.69
N ARG A 141 -5.09 -13.12 13.76
CA ARG A 141 -5.62 -14.49 13.87
C ARG A 141 -5.22 -15.35 12.66
N ALA A 142 -5.30 -14.80 11.45
CA ALA A 142 -4.87 -15.48 10.22
C ALA A 142 -3.37 -15.80 10.20
N LEU A 143 -2.53 -14.90 10.77
CA LEU A 143 -1.11 -15.17 10.96
C LEU A 143 -0.89 -16.32 11.95
N LEU A 144 -1.61 -16.32 13.08
CA LEU A 144 -1.46 -17.34 14.13
C LEU A 144 -1.99 -18.71 13.75
N SER A 145 -2.97 -18.78 12.84
CA SER A 145 -3.54 -20.04 12.34
C SER A 145 -2.64 -20.74 11.31
N LYS A 146 -1.71 -20.02 10.67
CA LYS A 146 -0.74 -20.64 9.77
C LYS A 146 0.24 -21.49 10.59
N ARG A 147 0.20 -22.81 10.35
CA ARG A 147 1.17 -23.80 10.79
C ARG A 147 1.52 -24.69 9.60
#